data_AF-A0A7C7RQS5-F1
#
_entry.id   AF-A0A7C7RQS5-F1
#
_cell.length_a   1.000
_cell.length_b   1.000
_cell.length_c   1.000
_cell.angle_alpha   90.00
_cell.angle_beta   90.00
_cell.angle_gamma   90.00
#
_symmetry.space_group_name_H-M   'P 1'
#
loop_
_entity.id
_entity.type
_entity.pdbx_description
1 polymer ?
#
loop_
_entity_poly.entity_id
_entity_poly.type
_entity_poly.pdbx_seq_one_letter_code
_entity_poly.pdbx_strand_id
1 'polypeptide(L)' 'MRFVGRVRSRLEDLEYTDTDGRHLYCHNTKVGDMLLKVYRQEGGRWRLVDTLTSRGAAAVEWVMRRPDPRVGVCI' A
#
# COMPACT_ATOMS: atom_id res chain seq x y z
N MET A 1 -10.85 0.23 -15.33
CA MET A 1 -9.38 0.39 -15.20
C MET A 1 -8.86 -0.71 -14.31
N ARG A 2 -7.63 -1.20 -14.52
CA ARG A 2 -6.96 -2.15 -13.64
C ARG A 2 -5.60 -1.60 -13.25
N PHE A 3 -5.25 -1.73 -11.98
CA PHE A 3 -3.99 -1.24 -11.41
C PHE A 3 -3.18 -2.44 -10.92
N VAL A 4 -1.91 -2.50 -11.31
CA VAL A 4 -0.98 -3.53 -10.84
C VAL A 4 0.26 -2.84 -10.32
N GLY A 5 0.47 -2.91 -9.01
CA GLY A 5 1.55 -2.20 -8.32
C GLY A 5 2.62 -3.12 -7.76
N ARG A 6 3.84 -2.61 -7.66
CA ARG A 6 4.89 -3.16 -6.81
C ARG A 6 5.40 -2.04 -5.92
N VAL A 7 5.56 -2.34 -4.64
CA VAL A 7 6.05 -1.41 -3.63
C VAL A 7 7.27 -2.01 -2.95
N ARG A 8 8.23 -1.16 -2.62
CA ARG A 8 9.36 -1.49 -1.73
C ARG A 8 9.47 -0.39 -0.68
N SER A 9 9.44 -0.78 0.59
CA SER A 9 9.63 0.14 1.70
C SER A 9 10.17 -0.59 2.93
N ARG A 10 10.73 0.17 3.88
CA ARG A 10 10.87 -0.26 5.27
C ARG A 10 9.58 0.17 5.98
N LEU A 11 8.90 -0.77 6.63
CA LEU A 11 7.64 -0.51 7.33
C LEU A 11 7.89 -0.43 8.82
N GLU A 12 7.15 0.47 9.45
CA GLU A 12 7.03 0.58 10.89
C GLU A 12 5.54 0.41 11.24
N ASP A 13 5.29 -0.11 12.45
CA ASP A 13 3.94 -0.43 12.91
C ASP A 13 3.43 0.67 13.83
N LEU A 14 2.20 1.08 13.55
CA LEU A 14 1.45 1.99 14.40
C LEU A 14 0.12 1.33 14.76
N GLU A 15 -0.17 1.29 16.06
CA GLU A 15 -1.49 0.93 16.56
C GLU A 15 -2.36 2.18 16.69
N TYR A 16 -3.63 2.08 16.28
CA TYR A 16 -4.60 3.16 16.50
C TYR A 16 -6.01 2.59 16.61
N THR A 17 -6.89 3.40 17.18
CA THR A 17 -8.30 3.08 17.34
C THR A 17 -9.08 3.68 16.17
N ASP A 18 -9.89 2.86 15.50
CA ASP A 18 -10.83 3.33 14.48
C ASP A 18 -11.93 4.20 15.14
N THR A 19 -12.63 4.98 14.33
CA THR A 19 -13.73 5.85 14.74
C THR A 19 -14.90 5.11 15.41
N ASP A 20 -14.99 3.79 15.22
CA ASP A 20 -15.97 2.91 15.86
C ASP A 20 -15.46 2.26 17.17
N GLY A 21 -14.28 2.65 17.65
CA GLY A 21 -13.66 2.12 18.88
C GLY A 21 -12.92 0.79 18.70
N ARG A 22 -12.88 0.21 17.49
CA ARG A 22 -12.17 -1.05 17.24
C ARG A 22 -10.68 -0.82 17.03
N HIS A 23 -9.87 -1.78 17.45
CA HIS A 23 -8.43 -1.75 17.20
C HIS A 23 -8.12 -2.04 15.73
N LEU A 24 -7.22 -1.22 15.17
CA LEU A 24 -6.59 -1.44 13.88
C LEU A 24 -5.08 -1.42 14.03
N TYR A 25 -4.43 -2.24 13.22
CA TYR A 25 -2.99 -2.23 13.04
C TYR A 25 -2.73 -1.62 11.66
N CYS A 26 -1.93 -0.57 11.57
CA CYS A 26 -1.46 -0.05 10.29
C CYS A 26 0.05 -0.15 10.19
N HIS A 27 0.49 -0.83 9.13
CA HIS A 27 1.87 -0.79 8.67
C HIS A 27 1.97 0.38 7.73
N ASN A 28 2.67 1.45 8.13
CA ASN A 28 2.85 2.58 7.25
C ASN A 28 4.31 2.98 7.05
N THR A 29 4.49 3.70 5.95
CA THR A 29 5.69 4.48 5.69
C THR A 29 5.31 5.61 4.74
N LYS A 30 5.98 6.76 4.88
CA LYS A 30 5.87 7.87 3.93
C LYS A 30 7.02 7.90 2.92
N VAL A 31 7.95 6.94 3.03
CA VAL A 31 9.22 6.89 2.27
C VAL A 31 9.34 5.54 1.54
N GLY A 32 8.42 5.28 0.61
CA GLY A 32 8.41 4.08 -0.22
C GLY A 32 8.83 4.34 -1.67
N ASP A 33 9.31 3.29 -2.34
CA ASP A 33 9.44 3.21 -3.80
C ASP A 33 8.21 2.49 -4.36
N MET A 34 7.64 3.01 -5.45
CA MET A 34 6.47 2.42 -6.09
C MET A 34 6.60 2.42 -7.61
N LEU A 35 6.16 1.31 -8.22
CA LEU A 35 5.84 1.21 -9.64
C LEU A 35 4.36 0.82 -9.78
N LEU A 36 3.61 1.55 -10.58
CA LEU A 36 2.19 1.31 -10.83
C LEU A 36 1.93 1.20 -12.33
N LYS A 37 1.43 0.05 -12.78
CA LYS A 37 0.95 -0.14 -14.15
C LYS A 37 -0.55 0.08 -14.20
N VAL A 38 -0.98 0.93 -15.13
CA VAL A 38 -2.39 1.29 -15.34
C VAL A 38 -2.88 0.69 -16.64
N TYR A 39 -3.92 -0.12 -16.55
CA TYR A 39 -4.54 -0.80 -17.69
C TYR A 39 -5.96 -0.29 -17.94
N ARG A 40 -6.30 -0.10 -19.21
CA ARG A 40 -7.65 0.20 -19.68
C ARG A 40 -8.18 -0.96 -20.51
N GLN A 41 -9.47 -1.20 -20.46
CA GLN A 41 -10.10 -2.21 -21.29
C GLN A 41 -10.44 -1.61 -22.66
N GLU A 42 -9.92 -2.20 -23.73
CA GLU A 42 -10.15 -1.80 -25.12
C GLU A 42 -10.46 -3.07 -25.93
N GLY A 43 -11.62 -3.12 -26.58
CA GLY A 43 -12.03 -4.27 -27.41
C GLY A 43 -12.00 -5.61 -26.67
N GLY A 44 -12.40 -5.64 -25.38
CA GLY A 44 -12.39 -6.85 -24.56
C GLY A 44 -11.02 -7.28 -24.04
N ARG A 45 -9.93 -6.55 -24.35
CA ARG A 45 -8.57 -6.84 -23.87
C ARG A 45 -8.09 -5.75 -22.92
N TRP A 46 -7.21 -6.11 -21.99
CA TRP A 46 -6.52 -5.15 -21.14
C TRP A 46 -5.30 -4.60 -21.87
N ARG A 47 -5.28 -3.29 -22.12
CA ARG A 47 -4.15 -2.57 -22.69
C ARG A 47 -3.47 -1.74 -21.60
N LEU A 48 -2.14 -1.82 -21.53
CA LEU A 48 -1.35 -0.92 -20.69
C LEU A 48 -1.43 0.48 -21.28
N VAL A 49 -1.90 1.44 -20.48
CA VAL A 49 -2.04 2.84 -20.91
C VAL A 49 -1.09 3.78 -20.19
N ASP A 50 -0.57 3.39 -19.02
CA ASP A 50 0.42 4.19 -18.29
C ASP A 50 1.28 3.35 -17.34
N THR A 51 2.47 3.86 -17.02
CA THR A 51 3.34 3.37 -15.96
C THR A 51 3.84 4.54 -15.12
N LEU A 52 3.40 4.59 -13.87
CA LEU A 52 3.80 5.62 -12.90
C LEU A 52 4.90 5.07 -11.99
N THR A 53 5.86 5.91 -11.64
CA THR A 53 6.95 5.55 -10.72
C THR A 53 7.17 6.65 -9.68
N SER A 54 7.42 6.26 -8.44
CA SER A 54 7.83 7.14 -7.36
C SER A 54 9.02 6.51 -6.63
N ARG A 55 9.98 7.34 -6.20
CA ARG A 55 11.17 6.91 -5.44
C ARG A 55 11.27 7.70 -4.15
N GLY A 56 11.33 7.01 -3.02
CA GLY A 56 11.46 7.61 -1.69
C GLY A 56 10.33 8.55 -1.26
N ALA A 57 9.20 8.57 -1.98
CA ALA A 57 8.11 9.52 -1.74
C ALA A 57 6.72 8.87 -1.81
N ALA A 58 6.63 7.55 -2.05
CA ALA A 58 5.36 6.87 -2.00
C ALA A 58 4.96 6.64 -0.54
N ALA A 59 3.79 7.16 -0.15
CA ALA A 59 3.13 6.72 1.06
C ALA A 59 2.53 5.32 0.84
N VAL A 60 2.73 4.42 1.80
CA VAL A 60 2.26 3.05 1.75
C VAL A 60 1.61 2.74 3.09
N GLU A 61 0.40 2.18 3.05
CA GLU A 61 -0.38 1.84 4.24
C GLU A 61 -1.06 0.50 4.02
N TRP A 62 -0.88 -0.42 4.97
CA TRP A 62 -1.66 -1.64 5.07
C TRP A 62 -2.40 -1.66 6.39
N VAL A 63 -3.71 -1.53 6.32
CA VAL A 63 -4.59 -1.56 7.49
C VAL A 63 -5.16 -2.96 7.66
N MET A 64 -5.00 -3.52 8.85
CA MET A 64 -5.45 -4.87 9.18
C MET A 64 -6.13 -4.91 10.54
N ARG A 65 -7.02 -5.90 10.70
CA ARG A 65 -7.73 -6.15 11.98
C ARG A 65 -6.94 -7.06 12.93
N ARG A 66 -5.82 -7.64 12.46
CA ARG A 66 -4.93 -8.49 13.24
C ARG A 66 -3.49 -8.00 13.02
N PRO A 67 -2.62 -8.08 14.04
CA PRO A 67 -1.22 -7.72 13.90
C PRO A 67 -0.52 -8.67 12.91
N ASP A 68 0.41 -8.14 12.12
CA ASP A 68 1.29 -8.95 11.27
C ASP A 68 2.51 -9.42 12.09
N PRO A 69 2.73 -10.73 12.26
CA PRO A 69 3.85 -11.23 13.06
C PRO A 69 5.23 -10.93 12.46
N ARG A 70 5.31 -10.43 11.22
CA ARG A 70 6.57 -10.12 10.52
C ARG A 70 7.05 -8.69 10.75
N VAL A 71 6.21 -7.83 11.32
CA VAL A 71 6.57 -6.44 11.61
C VAL A 71 6.51 -6.24 13.11
N GLY A 72 7.57 -5.65 13.66
CA GLY A 72 7.65 -5.41 15.08
C GLY A 72 6.79 -4.21 15.44
N VAL A 73 5.85 -4.39 16.37
CA VAL A 73 5.16 -3.26 16.99
C VAL A 73 6.20 -2.50 17.82
N CYS A 74 6.51 -1.26 17.42
CA CYS A 74 7.30 -0.36 18.25
C CYS A 74 6.39 0.18 19.35
N ILE A 75 6.60 -0.29 20.58
CA ILE A 75 5.94 0.20 21.79
C ILE A 75 6.67 1.42 22.32
#